data_AF-A0A022RA07-F1
#
_entry.id   AF-A0A022RA07-F1
#
_cell.length_a   1.000
_cell.length_b   1.000
_cell.length_c   1.000
_cell.angle_alpha   90.00
_cell.angle_beta   90.00
_cell.angle_gamma   90.00
#
_symmetry.space_group_name_H-M   'P 1'
#
loop_
_entity.id
_entity.type
_entity.pdbx_description
1 polymer ?
#
loop_
_entity_poly.entity_id
_entity_poly.type
_entity_poly.pdbx_seq_one_letter_code
_entity_poly.pdbx_strand_id
1 'polypeptide(L)'
;MYILSQSLLLKFIYFFITTQLYFIQKSHGTQINCTPSSCGKIRNISYPLRLMTDPKRCGHPKFVLSCENNTTSIYINSLKYLVHEINYTKETIRLAIPNVTIIESCSFPKYPLLDYMFYPYYVQKSVPISFMSCPYPFIE
;
A
#
# COMPACT_ATOMS: atom_id res chain seq x y z
N MET A 1 -37.88 47.33 20.75
CA MET A 1 -37.12 47.03 19.52
C MET A 1 -35.66 46.61 19.81
N TYR A 2 -34.94 47.34 20.66
CA TYR A 2 -33.55 47.03 21.05
C TYR A 2 -33.33 45.64 21.68
N ILE A 3 -34.21 45.23 22.60
CA ILE A 3 -34.09 43.93 23.32
C ILE A 3 -34.24 42.73 22.36
N LEU A 4 -35.17 42.83 21.41
CA LEU A 4 -35.38 41.83 20.36
C LEU A 4 -34.17 41.73 19.44
N SER A 5 -33.64 42.89 19.01
CA SER A 5 -32.40 42.98 18.23
C SER A 5 -31.20 42.35 18.94
N GLN A 6 -31.01 42.63 20.23
CA GLN A 6 -29.91 42.08 21.03
C GLN A 6 -30.03 40.56 21.21
N SER A 7 -31.25 40.05 21.40
CA SER A 7 -31.51 38.60 21.47
C SER A 7 -31.24 37.88 20.15
N LEU A 8 -31.51 38.54 19.02
CA LEU A 8 -31.22 38.03 17.67
C LEU A 8 -29.71 37.98 17.42
N LEU A 9 -28.99 39.04 17.77
CA LEU A 9 -27.53 39.09 17.66
C LEU A 9 -26.85 37.98 18.47
N LEU A 10 -27.34 37.70 19.69
CA LEU A 10 -26.80 36.63 20.53
C LEU A 10 -26.95 35.24 19.88
N LYS A 11 -28.08 34.99 19.23
CA LYS A 11 -28.34 33.73 18.51
C LYS A 11 -27.44 33.56 17.27
N PHE A 12 -27.20 34.65 16.54
CA PHE A 12 -26.26 34.62 15.41
C PHE A 12 -24.84 34.31 15.88
N ILE A 13 -24.35 34.96 16.93
CA ILE A 13 -23.01 34.70 17.49
C ILE A 13 -22.89 33.24 17.93
N TYR A 14 -23.89 32.69 18.61
CA TYR A 14 -23.89 31.28 19.01
C TYR A 14 -23.86 30.32 17.80
N PHE A 15 -24.62 30.61 16.75
CA PHE A 15 -24.59 29.83 15.50
C PHE A 15 -23.23 29.90 14.80
N PHE A 16 -22.62 31.09 14.73
CA PHE A 16 -21.27 31.25 14.17
C PHE A 16 -20.22 30.50 14.99
N ILE A 17 -20.26 30.55 16.33
CA ILE A 17 -19.31 29.82 17.17
C ILE A 17 -19.46 28.30 17.00
N THR A 18 -20.69 27.78 17.01
CA THR A 18 -20.94 26.34 16.87
C THR A 18 -20.56 25.81 15.49
N THR A 19 -20.80 26.58 14.42
CA THR A 19 -20.36 26.23 13.06
C THR A 19 -18.84 26.24 12.93
N GLN A 20 -18.15 27.26 13.43
CA GLN A 20 -16.68 27.32 13.42
C GLN A 20 -16.06 26.16 14.21
N LEU A 21 -16.59 25.83 15.39
CA LEU A 21 -16.14 24.68 16.19
C LEU A 21 -16.32 23.34 15.47
N TYR A 22 -17.42 23.18 14.73
CA TYR A 22 -17.68 21.99 13.90
C TYR A 22 -16.67 21.85 12.74
N PHE A 23 -16.25 22.96 12.13
CA PHE A 23 -15.22 22.94 11.07
C PHE A 23 -13.81 22.63 11.62
N ILE A 24 -13.46 23.14 12.80
CA ILE A 24 -12.17 22.87 13.45
C ILE A 24 -12.01 21.36 13.76
N GLN A 25 -13.08 20.68 14.19
CA GLN A 25 -13.04 19.22 14.40
C GLN A 25 -12.79 18.44 13.10
N LYS A 26 -13.25 18.93 11.94
CA LYS A 26 -13.00 18.29 10.65
C LYS A 26 -11.62 18.56 10.07
N SER A 27 -10.95 19.66 10.46
CA SER A 27 -9.64 20.03 9.90
C SER A 27 -8.47 19.33 10.59
N HIS A 28 -8.69 18.66 11.73
CA HIS A 28 -7.68 17.84 12.38
C HIS A 28 -7.51 16.51 11.64
N GLY A 29 -7.18 16.58 10.36
CA GLY A 29 -6.68 15.43 9.62
C GLY A 29 -5.44 14.94 10.34
N THR A 30 -5.55 13.78 11.00
CA THR A 30 -4.41 13.15 11.66
C THR A 30 -3.25 13.12 10.67
N GLN A 31 -2.12 13.72 11.02
CA GLN A 31 -0.93 13.70 10.20
C GLN A 31 -0.36 12.28 10.31
N ILE A 32 -0.86 11.35 9.50
CA ILE A 32 -0.37 9.97 9.52
C ILE A 32 0.98 10.00 8.80
N ASN A 33 2.01 9.72 9.58
CA ASN A 33 3.35 9.53 9.09
C ASN A 33 3.44 8.13 8.46
N CYS A 34 3.99 8.07 7.25
CA CYS A 34 4.24 6.81 6.54
C CYS A 34 5.67 6.34 6.84
N THR A 35 5.92 5.97 8.09
CA THR A 35 7.21 5.36 8.46
C THR A 35 7.33 4.00 7.78
N PRO A 36 8.50 3.65 7.23
CA PRO A 36 8.68 2.36 6.59
C PRO A 36 8.38 1.20 7.53
N SER A 37 7.61 0.24 7.03
CA SER A 37 7.23 -0.97 7.75
C SER A 37 8.20 -2.12 7.45
N SER A 38 8.11 -3.20 8.22
CA SER A 38 8.95 -4.38 8.04
C SER A 38 8.17 -5.69 8.26
N CYS A 39 8.58 -6.74 7.55
CA CYS A 39 8.07 -8.10 7.71
C CYS A 39 9.18 -9.11 7.34
N GLY A 40 9.59 -9.94 8.32
CA GLY A 40 10.64 -10.93 8.12
C GLY A 40 11.96 -10.34 7.62
N LYS A 41 12.43 -10.80 6.46
CA LYS A 41 13.67 -10.33 5.82
C LYS A 41 13.51 -8.95 5.15
N ILE A 42 12.29 -8.51 4.87
CA ILE A 42 12.02 -7.23 4.20
C ILE A 42 11.87 -6.15 5.28
N ARG A 43 12.86 -5.25 5.39
CA ARG A 43 12.94 -4.26 6.49
C ARG A 43 12.48 -2.85 6.15
N ASN A 44 12.41 -2.51 4.87
CA ASN A 44 12.11 -1.15 4.41
C ASN A 44 10.95 -1.17 3.41
N ILE A 45 9.74 -1.43 3.89
CA ILE A 45 8.51 -1.39 3.09
C ILE A 45 7.97 0.03 3.15
N SER A 46 8.05 0.74 2.04
CA SER A 46 7.66 2.13 1.90
C SER A 46 7.00 2.36 0.54
N TYR A 47 6.38 3.53 0.38
CA TYR A 47 5.76 3.94 -0.88
C TYR A 47 6.68 3.64 -2.08
N PRO A 48 6.18 3.02 -3.16
CA PRO A 48 4.76 2.75 -3.44
C PRO A 48 4.21 1.49 -2.78
N LEU A 49 5.03 0.66 -2.14
CA LEU A 49 4.59 -0.56 -1.45
C LEU A 49 4.09 -0.23 -0.04
N ARG A 50 3.17 -1.06 0.46
CA ARG A 50 2.74 -1.00 1.86
C ARG A 50 2.30 -2.36 2.33
N LEU A 51 2.41 -2.63 3.63
CA LEU A 51 1.71 -3.76 4.23
C LEU A 51 0.20 -3.50 4.27
N MET A 52 -0.58 -4.56 4.33
CA MET A 52 -2.03 -4.48 4.51
C MET A 52 -2.41 -3.76 5.82
N THR A 53 -1.57 -3.88 6.86
CA THR A 53 -1.68 -3.19 8.15
C THR A 53 -1.34 -1.70 8.08
N ASP A 54 -0.61 -1.27 7.05
CA ASP A 54 -0.22 0.12 6.91
C ASP A 54 -1.40 0.98 6.45
N PRO A 55 -1.44 2.27 6.83
CA PRO A 55 -2.45 3.21 6.37
C PRO A 55 -2.57 3.22 4.84
N LYS A 56 -3.80 3.21 4.31
CA LYS A 56 -4.06 3.13 2.85
C LYS A 56 -3.30 4.18 2.03
N ARG A 57 -3.06 5.37 2.59
CA ARG A 57 -2.33 6.46 1.93
C ARG A 57 -0.82 6.28 1.84
N CYS A 58 -0.25 5.30 2.55
CA CYS A 58 1.20 5.08 2.60
C CYS A 58 1.72 4.18 1.47
N GLY A 59 0.86 3.73 0.57
CA GLY A 59 1.23 2.92 -0.58
C GLY A 59 0.12 2.90 -1.62
N HIS A 60 0.45 2.41 -2.80
CA HIS A 60 -0.49 2.32 -3.91
C HIS A 60 -1.44 1.12 -3.71
N PRO A 61 -2.73 1.23 -4.09
CA PRO A 61 -3.70 0.14 -3.93
C PRO A 61 -3.32 -1.18 -4.63
N LYS A 62 -2.49 -1.12 -5.69
CA LYS A 62 -1.99 -2.30 -6.42
C LYS A 62 -0.72 -2.92 -5.83
N PHE A 63 -0.03 -2.25 -4.91
CA PHE A 63 1.25 -2.69 -4.35
C PHE A 63 1.12 -2.99 -2.84
N VAL A 64 0.08 -3.77 -2.50
CA VAL A 64 -0.22 -4.14 -1.12
C VAL A 64 0.38 -5.51 -0.82
N LEU A 65 1.23 -5.54 0.20
CA LEU A 65 1.92 -6.73 0.69
C LEU A 65 1.17 -7.32 1.88
N SER A 66 1.15 -8.64 1.96
CA SER A 66 0.70 -9.41 3.11
C SER A 66 1.91 -9.89 3.91
N CYS A 67 1.76 -10.00 5.23
CA CYS A 67 2.78 -10.51 6.14
C CYS A 67 2.17 -11.62 6.99
N GLU A 68 2.58 -12.86 6.75
CA GLU A 68 2.07 -14.04 7.46
C GLU A 68 3.28 -14.85 7.95
N ASN A 69 3.36 -15.15 9.25
CA ASN A 69 4.47 -15.93 9.84
C ASN A 69 5.86 -15.42 9.41
N ASN A 70 6.10 -14.11 9.52
CA ASN A 70 7.33 -13.45 9.06
C ASN A 70 7.68 -13.64 7.57
N THR A 71 6.70 -14.04 6.75
CA THR A 71 6.84 -14.19 5.31
C THR A 71 6.07 -13.09 4.60
N THR A 72 6.77 -12.33 3.75
CA THR A 72 6.17 -11.27 2.95
C THR A 72 5.66 -11.84 1.63
N SER A 73 4.43 -11.53 1.24
CA SER A 73 3.86 -11.95 -0.04
C SER A 73 3.04 -10.84 -0.71
N ILE A 74 2.84 -10.93 -2.02
CA ILE A 74 1.97 -10.06 -2.80
C ILE A 74 1.00 -10.89 -3.62
N TYR A 75 -0.23 -10.40 -3.78
CA TYR A 75 -1.20 -10.99 -4.71
C TYR A 75 -1.18 -10.23 -6.03
N ILE A 76 -0.97 -10.96 -7.13
CA ILE A 76 -1.03 -10.43 -8.49
C ILE A 76 -1.97 -11.36 -9.27
N ASN A 77 -3.05 -10.84 -9.84
CA ASN A 77 -4.09 -11.66 -10.51
C ASN A 77 -4.57 -12.87 -9.70
N SER A 78 -4.84 -12.65 -8.41
CA SER A 78 -5.29 -13.70 -7.49
C SER A 78 -4.25 -14.80 -7.20
N LEU A 79 -3.04 -14.72 -7.76
CA LEU A 79 -1.93 -15.60 -7.45
C LEU A 79 -1.07 -14.98 -6.35
N LYS A 80 -0.73 -15.78 -5.34
CA LYS A 80 0.16 -15.39 -4.24
C LYS A 80 1.61 -15.60 -4.67
N TYR A 81 2.42 -14.56 -4.57
CA TYR A 81 3.86 -14.59 -4.78
C TYR A 81 4.60 -14.23 -3.48
N LEU A 82 5.65 -14.96 -3.15
CA LEU A 82 6.54 -14.63 -2.04
C LEU A 82 7.49 -13.52 -2.48
N VAL A 83 7.67 -12.51 -1.63
CA VAL A 83 8.59 -11.40 -1.87
C VAL A 83 9.95 -11.75 -1.28
N HIS A 84 10.97 -11.84 -2.12
CA HIS A 84 12.33 -12.15 -1.70
C HIS A 84 13.17 -10.90 -1.48
N GLU A 85 13.06 -9.94 -2.40
CA GLU A 85 13.85 -8.71 -2.38
C GLU A 85 13.02 -7.55 -2.94
N ILE A 86 13.18 -6.37 -2.33
CA ILE A 86 12.71 -5.09 -2.85
C ILE A 86 13.93 -4.20 -3.00
N ASN A 87 14.20 -3.73 -4.22
CA ASN A 87 15.32 -2.86 -4.52
C ASN A 87 14.80 -1.52 -5.04
N TYR A 88 14.75 -0.51 -4.18
CA TYR A 88 14.26 0.82 -4.55
C TYR A 88 15.18 1.55 -5.52
N THR A 89 16.49 1.32 -5.46
CA THR A 89 17.46 1.96 -6.37
C THR A 89 17.27 1.50 -7.80
N LYS A 90 17.04 0.20 -8.01
CA LYS A 90 16.77 -0.40 -9.32
C LYS A 90 15.28 -0.43 -9.67
N GLU A 91 14.44 0.00 -8.74
CA GLU A 91 12.98 -0.09 -8.81
C GLU A 91 12.48 -1.52 -9.06
N THR A 92 13.18 -2.54 -8.56
CA THR A 92 12.80 -3.94 -8.77
C THR A 92 12.19 -4.62 -7.55
N ILE A 93 11.27 -5.55 -7.81
CA ILE A 93 10.82 -6.53 -6.81
C ILE A 93 11.08 -7.93 -7.34
N ARG A 94 11.67 -8.79 -6.50
CA ARG A 94 11.94 -10.20 -6.81
C ARG A 94 10.91 -11.10 -6.16
N LEU A 95 10.23 -11.88 -6.99
CA LEU A 95 9.11 -12.72 -6.60
C LEU A 95 9.40 -14.21 -6.84
N ALA A 96 8.91 -15.06 -5.93
CA ALA A 96 8.93 -16.51 -6.03
C ALA A 96 7.52 -17.09 -5.90
N ILE A 97 7.27 -18.24 -6.54
CA ILE A 97 5.98 -18.95 -6.44
C ILE A 97 6.06 -19.92 -5.23
N PRO A 98 5.09 -19.89 -4.31
CA PRO A 98 5.06 -20.84 -3.21
C PRO A 98 4.79 -22.27 -3.71
N ASN A 99 5.51 -23.26 -3.17
CA ASN A 99 5.24 -24.70 -3.33
C ASN A 99 5.12 -25.22 -4.77
N VAL A 100 6.05 -24.88 -5.67
CA VAL A 100 6.14 -25.54 -6.99
C VAL A 100 6.80 -26.91 -6.82
N THR A 101 5.99 -27.98 -6.85
CA THR A 101 6.47 -29.36 -7.07
C THR A 101 7.10 -29.44 -8.45
N ILE A 102 8.43 -29.62 -8.48
CA ILE A 102 9.28 -30.07 -9.58
C ILE A 102 8.58 -30.05 -10.95
N ILE A 103 8.73 -28.94 -11.67
CA ILE A 103 8.82 -28.99 -13.13
C ILE A 103 10.31 -28.80 -13.39
N GLU A 104 10.93 -29.86 -13.88
CA GLU A 104 12.33 -29.87 -14.28
C GLU A 104 12.63 -28.65 -15.14
N SER A 105 13.75 -27.97 -14.83
CA SER A 105 14.23 -26.69 -15.36
C SER A 105 13.67 -25.44 -14.68
N CYS A 106 14.58 -24.68 -14.06
CA CYS A 106 14.41 -23.24 -13.79
C CYS A 106 14.32 -22.50 -15.13
N SER A 107 13.23 -22.72 -15.85
CA SER A 107 12.90 -21.96 -17.04
C SER A 107 12.17 -20.70 -16.58
N PHE A 108 12.56 -19.54 -17.11
CA PHE A 108 11.70 -18.36 -17.09
C PHE A 108 10.31 -18.81 -17.52
N PRO A 109 9.24 -18.48 -16.79
CA PRO A 109 7.92 -18.92 -17.17
C PRO A 109 7.66 -18.56 -18.64
N LYS A 110 7.44 -19.57 -19.49
CA LYS A 110 7.15 -19.43 -20.93
C LYS A 110 5.74 -18.91 -21.20
N TYR A 111 5.14 -18.24 -20.23
CA TYR A 111 3.89 -17.50 -20.42
C TYR A 111 4.25 -16.02 -20.61
N PRO A 112 3.69 -15.33 -21.62
CA PRO A 112 3.70 -13.88 -21.65
C PRO A 112 2.63 -13.39 -20.65
N LEU A 113 2.86 -13.51 -19.34
CA LEU A 113 1.96 -12.89 -18.35
C LEU A 113 2.26 -11.39 -18.14
N LEU A 114 3.18 -10.83 -18.93
CA LEU A 114 3.88 -9.60 -18.55
C LEU A 114 4.03 -8.58 -19.67
N ASP A 115 2.91 -8.15 -20.23
CA ASP A 115 2.89 -6.87 -20.97
C ASP A 115 1.62 -6.06 -20.67
N TYR A 116 0.47 -6.72 -20.49
CA TYR A 116 -0.81 -6.01 -20.40
C TYR A 116 -1.21 -5.48 -19.00
N MET A 117 -0.57 -5.95 -17.92
CA MET A 117 -1.12 -5.75 -16.57
C MET A 117 -0.72 -4.47 -15.84
N PHE A 118 0.33 -3.79 -16.31
CA PHE A 118 0.86 -2.58 -15.67
C PHE A 118 0.56 -1.28 -16.42
N TYR A 119 -0.42 -1.27 -17.33
CA TYR A 119 -1.08 -0.05 -17.76
C TYR A 119 -2.53 -0.02 -17.26
N PRO A 120 -2.81 0.90 -16.34
CA PRO A 120 -3.75 1.95 -16.70
C PRO A 120 -3.27 3.30 -16.15
N TYR A 121 -3.20 4.29 -17.05
CA TYR A 121 -3.28 5.73 -16.80
C TYR A 121 -2.60 6.29 -15.52
N TYR A 122 -1.47 6.98 -15.74
CA TYR A 122 -0.71 7.83 -14.80
C TYR A 122 0.01 7.13 -13.64
N VAL A 123 0.95 6.24 -13.94
CA VAL A 123 2.16 6.06 -13.12
C VAL A 123 3.34 6.27 -14.05
N GLN A 124 4.02 7.41 -13.93
CA GLN A 124 5.06 7.86 -14.87
C GLN A 124 6.38 7.05 -14.78
N LYS A 125 6.37 5.91 -14.09
CA LYS A 125 7.52 5.01 -13.97
C LYS A 125 7.05 3.57 -13.75
N SER A 126 7.31 2.69 -14.70
CA SER A 126 7.13 1.24 -14.54
C SER A 126 8.12 0.75 -13.48
N VAL A 127 7.62 0.13 -12.41
CA VAL A 127 8.47 -0.56 -11.42
C VAL A 127 8.85 -1.92 -12.04
N PRO A 128 10.10 -2.14 -12.49
CA PRO A 128 10.50 -3.40 -13.12
C PRO A 128 10.32 -4.60 -12.17
N ILE A 129 9.31 -5.44 -12.40
CA ILE A 129 9.12 -6.68 -11.63
C ILE A 129 9.93 -7.81 -12.25
N SER A 130 10.83 -8.40 -11.47
CA SER A 130 11.62 -9.56 -11.89
C SER A 130 11.07 -10.82 -11.25
N PHE A 131 10.52 -11.70 -12.07
CA PHE A 131 10.03 -13.00 -11.63
C PHE A 131 11.17 -14.02 -11.69
N MET A 132 11.46 -14.68 -10.57
CA MET A 132 12.41 -15.78 -10.54
C MET A 132 11.70 -17.01 -9.98
N SER A 133 11.30 -17.90 -10.89
CA SER A 133 10.65 -19.17 -10.54
C SER A 133 11.72 -20.19 -10.17
N CYS A 134 12.18 -20.18 -8.92
CA CYS A 134 12.98 -21.28 -8.37
C CYS A 134 12.25 -21.89 -7.17
N PRO A 135 12.26 -23.23 -7.00
CA PRO A 135 11.76 -23.85 -5.79
C PRO A 135 12.57 -23.32 -4.60
N TYR A 136 11.87 -22.75 -3.62
CA TYR A 136 12.48 -22.37 -2.35
C TYR A 136 12.68 -23.63 -1.51
N PRO A 137 13.88 -23.89 -0.96
CA PRO A 137 14.06 -25.00 -0.04
C PRO A 137 13.23 -24.75 1.22
N PHE A 138 12.37 -25.70 1.58
CA PHE A 138 11.82 -25.77 2.94
C PHE A 138 13.01 -25.91 3.89
N ILE A 139 13.18 -24.94 4.78
CA ILE A 139 14.08 -25.08 5.93
C ILE A 139 13.19 -25.68 7.02
N GLU A 140 13.34 -26.98 7.24
CA GLU A 140 12.89 -27.67 8.44
C GLU A 140 14.06 -27.78 9.42
#